data_AF-A0AAE8SCA4-F1
#
_entry.id   AF-A0AAE8SCA4-F1
#
_cell.length_a   1.000
_cell.length_b   1.000
_cell.length_c   1.000
_cell.angle_alpha   90.00
_cell.angle_beta   90.00
_cell.angle_gamma   90.00
#
_symmetry.space_group_name_H-M   'P 1'
#
loop_
_entity.id
_entity.type
_entity.pdbx_description
1 polymer ?
#
loop_
_entity_poly.entity_id
_entity_poly.type
_entity_poly.pdbx_seq_one_letter_code
_entity_poly.pdbx_strand_id
1 'polypeptide(L)'
;MLDDSISENILLLLWQMAVIAPKMENMAAWEVEEEMLRLDSQAAVFQEELQKMAPYEVIHIPKCRQGRKLHTFEGVMHRYQDQQIARLYNTARLIRLTFRQWMFAASHNSLQDISADYSMRHWKIEKILSESAALVKDTLASVPYSLELLDSQTSTEARYLIWPLTTMARLDVCPSSARRYIIDRLVALADKFHLRRAIQAAEMLDRRDQEQIW
;
A
#
# COMPACT_ATOMS: atom_id res chain seq x y z
N MET A 1 -21.92 10.50 8.58
CA MET A 1 -22.04 10.06 7.17
C MET A 1 -20.82 10.62 6.46
N LEU A 2 -20.02 9.76 5.82
CA LEU A 2 -18.98 10.21 4.90
C LEU A 2 -19.69 10.92 3.73
N ASP A 3 -19.15 12.06 3.32
CA ASP A 3 -19.66 12.85 2.19
C ASP A 3 -19.58 12.04 0.89
N ASP A 4 -20.59 12.14 0.03
CA ASP A 4 -20.65 11.45 -1.26
C ASP A 4 -19.42 11.80 -2.13
N SER A 5 -18.89 13.01 -1.93
CA SER A 5 -17.66 13.52 -2.56
C SER A 5 -16.43 12.61 -2.36
N ILE A 6 -16.30 11.94 -1.21
CA ILE A 6 -15.15 11.07 -0.91
C ILE A 6 -15.19 9.82 -1.80
N SER A 7 -16.39 9.24 -1.93
CA SER A 7 -16.60 8.04 -2.74
C SER A 7 -16.43 8.37 -4.22
N GLU A 8 -16.94 9.52 -4.66
CA GLU A 8 -16.76 10.03 -6.03
C GLU A 8 -15.27 10.23 -6.37
N ASN A 9 -14.49 10.81 -5.46
CA ASN A 9 -13.06 11.03 -5.67
C ASN A 9 -12.27 9.71 -5.82
N ILE A 10 -12.54 8.71 -4.99
CA ILE A 10 -11.92 7.38 -5.14
C ILE A 10 -12.33 6.73 -6.46
N LEU A 11 -13.61 6.79 -6.82
CA LEU A 11 -14.11 6.24 -8.08
C LEU A 11 -13.48 6.93 -9.28
N LEU A 12 -13.28 8.24 -9.23
CA LEU A 12 -12.61 9.00 -10.27
C LEU A 12 -11.15 8.57 -10.42
N LEU A 13 -10.40 8.43 -9.32
CA LEU A 13 -9.02 7.96 -9.35
C LEU A 13 -8.92 6.53 -9.90
N LEU A 14 -9.81 5.63 -9.48
CA LEU A 14 -9.87 4.25 -9.99
C LEU A 14 -10.23 4.22 -11.48
N TRP A 15 -11.14 5.08 -11.93
CA TRP A 15 -11.49 5.19 -13.34
C TRP A 15 -10.30 5.71 -14.16
N GLN A 16 -9.61 6.75 -13.69
CA GLN A 16 -8.39 7.26 -14.32
C GLN A 16 -7.31 6.18 -14.42
N MET A 17 -7.11 5.39 -13.36
CA MET A 17 -6.23 4.22 -13.38
C MET A 17 -6.62 3.21 -14.47
N ALA A 18 -7.91 2.87 -14.57
CA ALA A 18 -8.41 1.91 -15.55
C ALA A 18 -8.25 2.43 -17.00
N VAL A 19 -8.38 3.74 -17.21
CA VAL A 19 -8.22 4.38 -18.52
C VAL A 19 -6.77 4.45 -18.95
N ILE A 20 -5.84 4.71 -18.01
CA ILE A 20 -4.43 4.91 -18.34
C ILE A 20 -3.65 3.60 -18.45
N ALA A 21 -3.95 2.60 -17.61
CA ALA A 21 -3.24 1.33 -17.59
C ALA A 21 -3.04 0.70 -18.99
N PRO A 22 -4.06 0.58 -19.88
CA PRO A 22 -3.85 0.02 -21.22
C PRO A 22 -3.10 0.96 -22.18
N LYS A 23 -3.06 2.27 -21.91
CA LYS A 23 -2.36 3.25 -22.76
C LYS A 23 -0.87 3.29 -22.47
N MET A 24 -0.47 2.97 -21.24
CA MET A 24 0.92 3.05 -20.79
C MET A 24 1.90 2.22 -21.63
N GLU A 25 1.46 1.11 -22.22
CA GLU A 25 2.31 0.29 -23.10
C GLU A 25 2.84 1.06 -24.32
N ASN A 26 2.13 2.11 -24.74
CA ASN A 26 2.48 2.94 -25.89
C ASN A 26 3.06 4.31 -25.50
N MET A 27 3.21 4.58 -24.20
CA MET A 27 3.73 5.84 -23.69
C MET A 27 5.25 5.78 -23.53
N ALA A 28 5.93 6.87 -23.83
CA ALA A 28 7.32 7.04 -23.45
C ALA A 28 7.46 7.12 -21.92
N ALA A 29 8.61 6.73 -21.37
CA ALA A 29 8.84 6.71 -19.93
C ALA A 29 8.58 8.07 -19.25
N TRP A 30 8.95 9.16 -19.90
CA TRP A 30 8.73 10.52 -19.37
C TRP A 30 7.25 10.91 -19.36
N GLU A 31 6.45 10.44 -20.32
CA GLU A 31 4.99 10.67 -20.36
C GLU A 31 4.31 9.91 -19.21
N VAL A 32 4.75 8.67 -18.95
CA VAL A 32 4.28 7.89 -17.80
C VAL A 32 4.63 8.61 -16.51
N GLU A 33 5.88 9.08 -16.36
CA GLU A 33 6.32 9.81 -15.17
C GLU A 33 5.46 11.07 -14.92
N GLU A 34 5.27 11.91 -15.93
CA GLU A 34 4.49 13.15 -15.82
C GLU A 34 3.04 12.88 -15.40
N GLU A 35 2.39 11.94 -16.06
CA GLU A 35 0.99 11.63 -15.81
C GLU A 35 0.78 10.94 -14.45
N MET A 36 1.73 10.09 -14.03
CA MET A 36 1.68 9.49 -12.68
C MET A 36 1.95 10.49 -11.57
N LEU A 37 2.84 11.46 -11.77
CA LEU A 37 3.04 12.56 -10.83
C LEU A 37 1.76 13.39 -10.67
N ARG A 38 1.07 13.68 -11.78
CA ARG A 38 -0.20 14.40 -11.78
C ARG A 38 -1.26 13.64 -10.99
N LEU A 39 -1.44 12.34 -11.27
CA LEU A 39 -2.41 11.48 -10.60
C LEU A 39 -2.08 11.26 -9.11
N ASP A 40 -0.80 11.07 -8.76
CA ASP A 40 -0.39 10.94 -7.36
C ASP A 40 -0.64 12.24 -6.58
N SER A 41 -0.40 13.40 -7.19
CA SER A 41 -0.70 14.69 -6.58
C SER A 41 -2.20 14.84 -6.29
N GLN A 42 -3.07 14.43 -7.24
CA GLN A 42 -4.52 14.42 -7.02
C GLN A 42 -4.92 13.48 -5.89
N ALA A 43 -4.35 12.27 -5.86
CA ALA A 43 -4.61 11.31 -4.79
C ALA A 43 -4.05 11.75 -3.42
N ALA A 44 -2.95 12.52 -3.39
CA ALA A 44 -2.41 13.11 -2.18
C ALA A 44 -3.35 14.18 -1.60
N VAL A 45 -3.85 15.09 -2.44
CA VAL A 45 -4.85 16.09 -2.05
C VAL A 45 -6.09 15.42 -1.47
N PHE A 46 -6.59 14.38 -2.14
CA PHE A 46 -7.71 13.59 -1.62
C PHE A 46 -7.41 12.98 -0.24
N GLN A 47 -6.21 12.43 -0.03
CA GLN A 47 -5.82 11.86 1.25
C GLN A 47 -5.76 12.93 2.36
N GLU A 48 -5.33 14.15 2.04
CA GLU A 48 -5.34 15.28 2.98
C GLU A 48 -6.76 15.73 3.33
N GLU A 49 -7.67 15.76 2.35
CA GLU A 49 -9.09 16.03 2.59
C GLU A 49 -9.74 14.95 3.45
N LEU A 50 -9.46 13.68 3.17
CA LEU A 50 -9.89 12.55 4.00
C LEU A 50 -9.37 12.69 5.44
N GLN A 51 -8.13 13.14 5.63
CA GLN A 51 -7.57 13.41 6.95
C GLN A 51 -8.30 14.50 7.73
N LYS A 52 -8.80 15.53 7.04
CA LYS A 52 -9.59 16.60 7.67
C LYS A 52 -10.98 16.10 8.07
N MET A 53 -11.60 15.25 7.24
CA MET A 53 -12.98 14.78 7.45
C MET A 53 -13.08 13.59 8.40
N ALA A 54 -12.14 12.67 8.33
CA ALA A 54 -12.16 11.39 9.04
C ALA A 54 -10.76 11.07 9.62
N PRO A 55 -10.26 11.89 10.56
CA PRO A 55 -8.91 11.72 11.09
C PRO A 55 -8.76 10.38 11.81
N TYR A 56 -7.55 9.83 11.75
CA TYR A 56 -7.13 8.71 12.59
C TYR A 56 -6.01 9.13 13.54
N GLU A 57 -5.87 8.40 14.64
CA GLU A 57 -4.79 8.60 15.60
C GLU A 57 -3.59 7.72 15.25
N VAL A 58 -2.38 8.29 15.34
CA VAL A 58 -1.13 7.55 15.23
C VAL A 58 -0.65 7.17 16.63
N ILE A 59 -0.51 5.87 16.87
CA ILE A 59 -0.07 5.31 18.16
C ILE A 59 1.30 4.67 17.97
N HIS A 60 2.29 5.15 18.74
CA HIS A 60 3.61 4.54 18.81
C HIS A 60 3.65 3.53 19.96
N ILE A 61 3.87 2.26 19.62
CA ILE A 61 3.90 1.16 20.60
C ILE A 61 5.34 0.94 21.05
N PRO A 62 5.66 1.12 22.36
CA PRO A 62 6.96 0.80 22.89
C PRO A 62 7.22 -0.71 22.76
N LYS A 63 8.46 -1.11 22.46
CA LYS A 63 8.86 -2.53 22.33
C LYS A 63 8.59 -3.40 23.57
N CYS A 64 8.30 -2.80 24.73
CA CYS A 64 8.18 -3.45 26.04
C CYS A 64 6.85 -3.16 26.76
N ARG A 65 5.69 -3.61 26.27
CA ARG A 65 4.49 -3.70 27.11
C ARG A 65 3.97 -5.15 27.18
N GLN A 66 3.96 -5.70 28.40
CA GLN A 66 3.59 -7.08 28.75
C GLN A 66 2.07 -7.31 28.84
N GLY A 67 1.27 -6.71 27.97
CA GLY A 67 -0.19 -6.92 27.96
C GLY A 67 -0.74 -6.77 26.55
N ARG A 68 -1.33 -7.85 26.02
CA ARG A 68 -1.73 -8.07 24.61
C ARG A 68 -0.64 -7.66 23.61
N LYS A 69 0.09 -8.65 23.09
CA LYS A 69 1.13 -8.45 22.08
C LYS A 69 0.49 -7.94 20.79
N LEU A 70 0.46 -6.62 20.60
CA LEU A 70 0.08 -6.02 19.33
C LEU A 70 1.25 -6.16 18.37
N HIS A 71 1.03 -6.82 17.24
CA HIS A 71 2.04 -7.00 16.21
C HIS A 71 1.96 -5.83 15.24
N THR A 72 2.87 -4.87 15.43
CA THR A 72 2.98 -3.67 14.60
C THR A 72 4.17 -3.76 13.67
N PHE A 73 4.06 -3.12 12.50
CA PHE A 73 5.21 -2.85 11.66
C PHE A 73 5.94 -1.61 12.17
N GLU A 74 7.22 -1.73 12.49
CA GLU A 74 8.06 -0.64 13.02
C GLU A 74 7.49 0.08 14.27
N GLY A 75 6.66 -0.60 15.06
CA GLY A 75 6.13 -0.02 16.30
C GLY A 75 5.02 1.02 16.08
N VAL A 76 4.41 1.10 14.89
CA VAL A 76 3.36 2.08 14.59
C VAL A 76 2.02 1.40 14.35
N MET A 77 0.95 2.01 14.88
CA MET A 77 -0.43 1.63 14.61
C MET A 77 -1.29 2.86 14.35
N HIS A 78 -2.26 2.75 13.44
CA HIS A 78 -3.32 3.72 13.24
C HIS A 78 -4.60 3.26 13.92
N ARG A 79 -5.26 4.15 14.68
CA ARG A 79 -6.57 3.91 15.25
C ARG A 79 -7.61 4.74 14.51
N TYR A 80 -8.51 4.04 13.82
CA TYR A 80 -9.60 4.64 13.05
C TYR A 80 -10.89 4.68 13.86
N GLN A 81 -11.79 5.58 13.48
CA GLN A 81 -13.14 5.63 14.05
C GLN A 81 -13.91 4.34 13.74
N ASP A 82 -13.82 3.83 12.51
CA ASP A 82 -14.39 2.55 12.09
C ASP A 82 -13.56 1.91 10.96
N GLN A 83 -13.93 0.68 10.60
CA GLN A 83 -13.24 -0.10 9.57
C GLN A 83 -13.48 0.44 8.15
N GLN A 84 -14.60 1.13 7.91
CA GLN A 84 -14.87 1.75 6.61
C GLN A 84 -13.86 2.86 6.33
N ILE A 85 -13.56 3.70 7.34
CA ILE A 85 -12.53 4.72 7.24
C ILE A 85 -11.15 4.08 7.02
N ALA A 86 -10.80 3.03 7.76
CA ALA A 86 -9.54 2.31 7.56
C ALA A 86 -9.38 1.81 6.11
N ARG A 87 -10.47 1.28 5.52
CA ARG A 87 -10.51 0.85 4.13
C ARG A 87 -10.31 1.98 3.14
N LEU A 88 -10.93 3.14 3.36
CA LEU A 88 -10.78 4.31 2.47
C LEU A 88 -9.31 4.75 2.42
N TYR A 89 -8.67 4.88 3.58
CA TYR A 89 -7.25 5.20 3.65
C TYR A 89 -6.38 4.17 2.94
N ASN A 90 -6.61 2.89 3.20
CA ASN A 90 -5.81 1.83 2.56
C ASN A 90 -6.01 1.80 1.05
N THR A 91 -7.23 2.09 0.57
CA THR A 91 -7.52 2.21 -0.86
C THR A 91 -6.75 3.38 -1.48
N ALA A 92 -6.83 4.57 -0.87
CA ALA A 92 -6.11 5.75 -1.33
C ALA A 92 -4.59 5.52 -1.38
N ARG A 93 -4.02 4.96 -0.31
CA ARG A 93 -2.58 4.65 -0.23
C ARG A 93 -2.16 3.64 -1.28
N LEU A 94 -2.98 2.63 -1.59
CA LEU A 94 -2.68 1.65 -2.64
C LEU A 94 -2.75 2.21 -4.04
N ILE A 95 -3.71 3.10 -4.32
CA ILE A 95 -3.78 3.85 -5.57
C ILE A 95 -2.46 4.61 -5.77
N ARG A 96 -2.05 5.38 -4.75
CA ARG A 96 -0.78 6.13 -4.76
C ARG A 96 0.46 5.25 -4.90
N LEU A 97 0.46 4.09 -4.24
CA LEU A 97 1.55 3.12 -4.34
C LEU A 97 1.60 2.48 -5.75
N THR A 98 0.45 2.28 -6.39
CA THR A 98 0.37 1.78 -7.77
C THR A 98 0.94 2.79 -8.76
N PHE A 99 0.61 4.08 -8.61
CA PHE A 99 1.23 5.14 -9.42
C PHE A 99 2.76 5.16 -9.26
N ARG A 100 3.26 4.99 -8.03
CA ARG A 100 4.71 4.90 -7.77
C ARG A 100 5.35 3.65 -8.37
N GLN A 101 4.69 2.50 -8.35
CA GLN A 101 5.17 1.31 -9.05
C GLN A 101 5.31 1.57 -10.55
N TRP A 102 4.33 2.26 -11.16
CA TRP A 102 4.37 2.60 -12.57
C TRP A 102 5.49 3.61 -12.90
N MET A 103 5.70 4.62 -12.06
CA MET A 103 6.86 5.52 -12.18
C MET A 103 8.17 4.74 -12.05
N PHE A 104 8.28 3.85 -11.05
CA PHE A 104 9.46 3.03 -10.86
C PHE A 104 9.76 2.17 -12.09
N ALA A 105 8.76 1.50 -12.66
CA ALA A 105 8.91 0.69 -13.86
C ALA A 105 9.37 1.54 -15.07
N ALA A 106 8.78 2.72 -15.26
CA ALA A 106 9.18 3.65 -16.33
C ALA A 106 10.63 4.12 -16.16
N SER A 107 11.00 4.57 -14.96
CA SER A 107 12.37 5.02 -14.66
C SER A 107 13.38 3.86 -14.75
N HIS A 108 13.01 2.66 -14.30
CA HIS A 108 13.90 1.50 -14.33
C HIS A 108 14.13 0.97 -15.75
N ASN A 109 13.09 0.87 -16.58
CA ASN A 109 13.23 0.43 -17.98
C ASN A 109 14.09 1.42 -18.79
N SER A 110 14.02 2.71 -18.46
CA SER A 110 14.86 3.73 -19.10
C SER A 110 16.36 3.53 -18.83
N LEU A 111 16.77 2.82 -17.77
CA LEU A 111 18.19 2.58 -17.45
C LEU A 111 18.91 1.70 -18.49
N GLN A 112 18.16 0.94 -19.29
CA GLN A 112 18.73 0.18 -20.40
C GLN A 112 19.14 1.07 -21.57
N ASP A 113 18.70 2.35 -21.58
CA ASP A 113 19.02 3.33 -22.60
C ASP A 113 20.20 4.23 -22.16
N ILE A 114 21.30 4.13 -22.90
CA ILE A 114 22.66 4.62 -22.56
C ILE A 114 22.76 6.16 -22.60
N SER A 115 21.72 6.87 -23.06
CA SER A 115 21.80 8.28 -23.45
C SER A 115 21.55 9.33 -22.36
N ALA A 116 21.04 8.95 -21.18
CA ALA A 116 20.63 9.91 -20.15
C ALA A 116 21.55 9.98 -18.92
N ASP A 117 21.53 11.12 -18.23
CA ASP A 117 22.30 11.39 -17.00
C ASP A 117 21.99 10.34 -15.92
N TYR A 118 22.96 9.49 -15.62
CA TYR A 118 22.87 8.39 -14.66
C TYR A 118 22.57 8.89 -13.24
N SER A 119 23.19 10.02 -12.84
CA SER A 119 23.02 10.61 -11.51
C SER A 119 21.58 11.09 -11.31
N MET A 120 21.04 11.79 -12.31
CA MET A 120 19.66 12.29 -12.26
C MET A 120 18.61 11.16 -12.27
N ARG A 121 18.92 9.97 -12.77
CA ARG A 121 17.99 8.83 -12.75
C ARG A 121 18.07 8.01 -11.46
N HIS A 122 19.27 7.86 -10.91
CA HIS A 122 19.47 7.14 -9.66
C HIS A 122 18.73 7.82 -8.50
N TRP A 123 18.88 9.14 -8.33
CA TRP A 123 18.18 9.84 -7.25
C TRP A 123 16.66 9.76 -7.38
N LYS A 124 16.13 9.73 -8.63
CA LYS A 124 14.69 9.59 -8.89
C LYS A 124 14.18 8.25 -8.36
N ILE A 125 14.89 7.16 -8.70
CA ILE A 125 14.54 5.81 -8.24
C ILE A 125 14.59 5.75 -6.71
N GLU A 126 15.66 6.26 -6.09
CA GLU A 126 15.78 6.31 -4.63
C GLU A 126 14.64 7.10 -3.99
N LYS A 127 14.25 8.25 -4.58
CA LYS A 127 13.11 9.03 -4.11
C LYS A 127 11.80 8.25 -4.21
N ILE A 128 11.53 7.60 -5.36
CA ILE A 128 10.32 6.79 -5.55
C ILE A 128 10.26 5.65 -4.52
N LEU A 129 11.38 4.97 -4.27
CA LEU A 129 11.47 3.89 -3.29
C LEU A 129 11.26 4.40 -1.85
N SER A 130 11.88 5.53 -1.49
CA SER A 130 11.74 6.14 -0.17
C SER A 130 10.30 6.56 0.11
N GLU A 131 9.64 7.24 -0.83
CA GLU A 131 8.24 7.64 -0.69
C GLU A 131 7.28 6.44 -0.69
N SER A 132 7.57 5.41 -1.50
CA SER A 132 6.81 4.16 -1.50
C SER A 132 6.91 3.45 -0.15
N ALA A 133 8.10 3.41 0.46
CA ALA A 133 8.31 2.82 1.77
C ALA A 133 7.48 3.54 2.85
N ALA A 134 7.35 4.87 2.78
CA ALA A 134 6.50 5.64 3.69
C ALA A 134 5.01 5.25 3.54
N LEU A 135 4.49 5.15 2.31
CA LEU A 135 3.12 4.71 2.06
C LEU A 135 2.86 3.26 2.51
N VAL A 136 3.83 2.37 2.28
CA VAL A 136 3.77 0.98 2.74
C VAL A 136 3.69 0.95 4.26
N LYS A 137 4.56 1.69 4.96
CA LYS A 137 4.55 1.80 6.42
C LYS A 137 3.20 2.30 6.93
N ASP A 138 2.67 3.37 6.36
CA ASP A 138 1.37 3.93 6.75
C ASP A 138 0.20 2.97 6.53
N THR A 139 0.26 2.18 5.45
CA THR A 139 -0.72 1.14 5.17
C THR A 139 -0.61 0.01 6.20
N LEU A 140 0.61 -0.44 6.51
CA LEU A 140 0.86 -1.50 7.48
C LEU A 140 0.50 -1.10 8.92
N ALA A 141 0.57 0.17 9.26
CA ALA A 141 0.10 0.69 10.54
C ALA A 141 -1.42 0.49 10.75
N SER A 142 -2.21 0.26 9.70
CA SER A 142 -3.62 -0.08 9.83
C SER A 142 -3.88 -1.54 10.21
N VAL A 143 -2.91 -2.44 9.98
CA VAL A 143 -3.08 -3.89 10.18
C VAL A 143 -3.45 -4.27 11.61
N PRO A 144 -2.78 -3.76 12.66
CA PRO A 144 -3.12 -4.14 14.03
C PRO A 144 -4.54 -3.70 14.42
N TYR A 145 -5.01 -2.56 13.91
CA TYR A 145 -6.39 -2.13 14.12
C TYR A 145 -7.39 -3.15 13.58
N SER A 146 -7.23 -3.53 12.31
CA SER A 146 -8.13 -4.47 11.65
C SER A 146 -8.00 -5.92 12.13
N LEU A 147 -6.78 -6.36 12.48
CA LEU A 147 -6.50 -7.76 12.85
C LEU A 147 -6.66 -8.01 14.35
N GLU A 148 -6.29 -7.07 15.21
CA GLU A 148 -6.09 -7.31 16.64
C GLU A 148 -7.12 -6.59 17.51
N LEU A 149 -7.59 -5.41 17.09
CA LEU A 149 -8.56 -4.60 17.84
C LEU A 149 -10.02 -4.84 17.44
N LEU A 150 -10.29 -5.21 16.19
CA LEU A 150 -11.65 -5.58 15.79
C LEU A 150 -12.07 -6.92 16.41
N ASP A 151 -13.31 -6.98 16.87
CA ASP A 151 -13.87 -8.17 17.50
C ASP A 151 -13.88 -9.37 16.55
N SER A 152 -13.54 -10.54 17.09
CA SER A 152 -13.41 -11.80 16.34
C SER A 152 -14.67 -12.22 15.56
N GLN A 153 -15.85 -11.70 15.92
CA GLN A 153 -17.11 -11.95 15.22
C GLN A 153 -17.17 -11.24 13.85
N THR A 154 -16.29 -10.27 13.59
CA THR A 154 -16.23 -9.49 12.34
C THR A 154 -15.30 -10.09 11.29
N SER A 155 -15.33 -11.42 11.10
CA SER A 155 -14.48 -12.11 10.10
C SER A 155 -14.57 -11.53 8.68
N THR A 156 -15.71 -10.92 8.33
CA THR A 156 -15.92 -10.20 7.06
C THR A 156 -14.99 -8.99 6.93
N GLU A 157 -14.77 -8.26 8.01
CA GLU A 157 -13.97 -7.04 8.01
C GLU A 157 -12.46 -7.32 7.87
N ALA A 158 -12.00 -8.42 8.47
CA ALA A 158 -10.62 -8.88 8.35
C ALA A 158 -10.27 -9.31 6.91
N ARG A 159 -11.25 -9.79 6.13
CA ARG A 159 -11.03 -10.16 4.71
C ARG A 159 -10.60 -8.98 3.85
N TYR A 160 -11.01 -7.76 4.21
CA TYR A 160 -10.60 -6.56 3.48
C TYR A 160 -9.12 -6.24 3.62
N LEU A 161 -8.38 -6.88 4.55
CA LEU A 161 -6.92 -6.80 4.60
C LEU A 161 -6.22 -7.71 3.58
N ILE A 162 -6.87 -8.75 3.08
CA ILE A 162 -6.19 -9.72 2.19
C ILE A 162 -5.75 -9.03 0.91
N TRP A 163 -6.66 -8.35 0.22
CA TRP A 163 -6.35 -7.64 -1.03
C TRP A 163 -5.25 -6.57 -0.89
N PRO A 164 -5.33 -5.62 0.07
CA PRO A 164 -4.33 -4.56 0.19
C PRO A 164 -2.94 -5.11 0.52
N LEU A 165 -2.86 -6.08 1.43
CA LEU A 165 -1.59 -6.72 1.80
C LEU A 165 -0.99 -7.50 0.63
N THR A 166 -1.81 -8.31 -0.05
CA THR A 166 -1.34 -9.10 -1.20
C THR A 166 -0.87 -8.20 -2.33
N THR A 167 -1.63 -7.15 -2.65
CA THR A 167 -1.29 -6.22 -3.73
C THR A 167 0.02 -5.51 -3.42
N MET A 168 0.15 -4.95 -2.22
CA MET A 168 1.35 -4.22 -1.80
C MET A 168 2.60 -5.10 -1.82
N ALA A 169 2.55 -6.32 -1.29
CA ALA A 169 3.71 -7.22 -1.28
C ALA A 169 4.17 -7.65 -2.69
N ARG A 170 3.28 -7.61 -3.68
CA ARG A 170 3.61 -7.90 -5.09
C ARG A 170 4.32 -6.76 -5.81
N LEU A 171 4.33 -5.56 -5.26
CA LEU A 171 4.98 -4.42 -5.91
C LEU A 171 6.49 -4.45 -5.67
N ASP A 172 7.26 -4.05 -6.66
CA ASP A 172 8.73 -3.99 -6.60
C ASP A 172 9.19 -2.88 -5.66
N VAL A 173 8.40 -1.81 -5.59
CA VAL A 173 8.62 -0.69 -4.66
C VAL A 173 8.34 -1.02 -3.19
N CYS A 174 7.85 -2.23 -2.88
CA CYS A 174 7.60 -2.67 -1.50
C CYS A 174 8.89 -3.19 -0.84
N PRO A 175 9.34 -2.62 0.29
CA PRO A 175 10.57 -3.07 0.95
C PRO A 175 10.50 -4.53 1.44
N SER A 176 11.62 -5.26 1.38
CA SER A 176 11.66 -6.68 1.78
C SER A 176 11.34 -6.93 3.25
N SER A 177 11.59 -5.96 4.15
CA SER A 177 11.14 -6.02 5.55
C SER A 177 9.61 -5.97 5.66
N ALA A 178 8.98 -5.12 4.86
CA ALA A 178 7.52 -5.00 4.80
C ALA A 178 6.88 -6.26 4.20
N ARG A 179 7.46 -6.85 3.13
CA ARG A 179 6.97 -8.11 2.55
C ARG A 179 6.93 -9.26 3.56
N ARG A 180 8.02 -9.46 4.30
CA ARG A 180 8.08 -10.47 5.37
C ARG A 180 7.02 -10.26 6.44
N TYR A 181 6.83 -9.01 6.88
CA TYR A 181 5.77 -8.67 7.82
C TYR A 181 4.38 -8.96 7.23
N ILE A 182 4.13 -8.61 5.98
CA ILE A 182 2.87 -8.87 5.28
C ILE A 182 2.56 -10.38 5.24
N ILE A 183 3.54 -11.20 4.85
CA ILE A 183 3.38 -12.67 4.77
C ILE A 183 2.99 -13.22 6.14
N ASP A 184 3.72 -12.85 7.19
CA ASP A 184 3.44 -13.25 8.57
C ASP A 184 2.03 -12.81 9.02
N ARG A 185 1.59 -11.59 8.67
CA ARG A 185 0.24 -11.10 8.99
C ARG A 185 -0.86 -11.79 8.18
N LEU A 186 -0.60 -12.20 6.93
CA LEU A 186 -1.53 -13.00 6.13
C LEU A 186 -1.72 -14.41 6.70
N VAL A 187 -0.66 -15.03 7.21
CA VAL A 187 -0.75 -16.31 7.96
C VAL A 187 -1.59 -16.11 9.22
N ALA A 188 -1.30 -15.07 10.02
CA ALA A 188 -2.08 -14.77 11.22
C ALA A 188 -3.57 -14.51 10.94
N LEU A 189 -3.90 -13.85 9.81
CA LEU A 189 -5.28 -13.68 9.33
C LEU A 189 -5.94 -15.02 9.01
N ALA A 190 -5.21 -15.92 8.34
CA ALA A 190 -5.71 -17.25 8.00
C ALA A 190 -6.00 -18.07 9.26
N ASP A 191 -5.09 -18.06 10.23
CA ASP A 191 -5.21 -18.81 11.47
C ASP A 191 -6.36 -18.29 12.33
N LYS A 192 -6.46 -16.96 12.50
CA LYS A 192 -7.45 -16.34 13.38
C LYS A 192 -8.88 -16.44 12.85
N PHE A 193 -9.06 -16.35 11.52
CA PHE A 193 -10.39 -16.24 10.91
C PHE A 193 -10.72 -17.37 9.92
N HIS A 194 -9.87 -18.41 9.85
CA HIS A 194 -10.01 -19.55 8.95
C HIS A 194 -10.14 -19.16 7.46
N LEU A 195 -9.39 -18.14 7.04
CA LEU A 195 -9.48 -17.58 5.69
C LEU A 195 -8.47 -18.27 4.75
N ARG A 196 -8.93 -19.30 4.04
CA ARG A 196 -8.10 -20.05 3.05
C ARG A 196 -7.41 -19.14 2.02
N ARG A 197 -8.06 -18.05 1.61
CA ARG A 197 -7.47 -17.09 0.66
C ARG A 197 -6.26 -16.35 1.23
N ALA A 198 -6.21 -16.13 2.54
CA ALA A 198 -5.08 -15.45 3.18
C ALA A 198 -3.83 -16.34 3.20
N ILE A 199 -3.97 -17.63 3.52
CA ILE A 199 -2.83 -18.57 3.47
C ILE A 199 -2.33 -18.79 2.02
N GLN A 200 -3.25 -18.91 1.05
CA GLN A 200 -2.87 -19.01 -0.36
C GLN A 200 -2.07 -17.79 -0.84
N ALA A 201 -2.50 -16.58 -0.42
CA ALA A 201 -1.77 -15.36 -0.74
C ALA A 201 -0.37 -15.35 -0.09
N ALA A 202 -0.26 -15.75 1.18
CA ALA A 202 1.03 -15.85 1.87
C ALA A 202 1.99 -16.82 1.15
N GLU A 203 1.53 -18.02 0.79
CA GLU A 203 2.32 -19.04 0.08
C GLU A 203 2.75 -18.59 -1.32
N MET A 204 1.92 -17.80 -2.02
CA MET A 204 2.29 -17.23 -3.32
C MET A 204 3.38 -16.16 -3.18
N LEU A 205 3.28 -15.33 -2.14
CA LEU A 205 4.25 -14.26 -1.89
C LEU A 205 5.59 -14.82 -1.40
N ASP A 206 5.58 -15.81 -0.51
CA ASP A 206 6.80 -16.42 0.01
C ASP A 206 7.64 -17.08 -1.09
N ARG A 207 6.98 -17.77 -2.05
CA ARG A 207 7.64 -18.32 -3.23
C ARG A 207 8.29 -17.24 -4.10
N ARG A 208 7.59 -16.12 -4.34
CA ARG A 208 8.15 -15.00 -5.10
C ARG A 208 9.36 -14.39 -4.41
N ASP A 209 9.31 -14.18 -3.10
CA ASP A 209 10.43 -13.62 -2.35
C ASP A 209 11.65 -14.55 -2.41
N GLN A 210 11.45 -15.87 -2.38
CA GLN A 210 12.53 -16.86 -2.57
C GLN A 210 13.12 -16.83 -3.99
N GLU A 211 12.31 -16.54 -5.02
CA GLU A 211 12.76 -16.39 -6.41
C GLU A 211 13.51 -15.07 -6.68
N GLN A 212 13.38 -14.05 -5.82
CA GLN A 212 14.07 -12.76 -5.97
C GLN A 212 15.43 -12.68 -5.23
N ILE A 213 15.81 -13.72 -4.46
CA ILE A 213 17.06 -13.73 -3.66
C ILE A 213 18.29 -14.26 -4.44
N TRP A 214 18.16 -14.52 -5.75
CA TRP A 214 19.23 -15.09 -6.60
C TRP A 214 20.12 -14.04 -7.26
#